data_AF-A0AAC8VXA8-F1
#
_entry.id   AF-A0AAC8VXA8-F1
#
_cell.length_a   1.000
_cell.length_b   1.000
_cell.length_c   1.000
_cell.angle_alpha   90.00
_cell.angle_beta   90.00
_cell.angle_gamma   90.00
#
_symmetry.space_group_name_H-M   'P 1'
#
loop_
_entity.id
_entity.type
_entity.pdbx_description
1 polymer ?
#
loop_
_entity_poly.entity_id
_entity_poly.type
_entity_poly.pdbx_seq_one_letter_code
_entity_poly.pdbx_strand_id
1 'polypeptide(L)'
;MSEQALKELGDVIAAKLGGDVLKVEVRLGELMVTVARPSILTVLTALRDDPAIRFEQLTDITAVDYPDRIERFEVVYQLLSYTHNRRMRVKLATDEDTPVPSAVSVFSAANWFEREAWDLFGVFFENHPDLRRILTDYGFEGHPFRKDFPLTGYVEARYDEDQKRVIYEPVRLTQDFRAFDFLSPWEGMTNVMLPGDEKAALQDGSKKP
;
A
#
# COMPACT_ATOMS: atom_id res chain seq x y z
N MET A 1 1.60 -10.89 -20.15
CA MET A 1 3.05 -11.18 -20.01
C MET A 1 3.18 -12.56 -19.40
N SER A 2 4.10 -13.41 -19.87
CA SER A 2 4.38 -14.68 -19.19
C SER A 2 5.04 -14.41 -17.84
N GLU A 3 4.77 -15.25 -16.84
CA GLU A 3 5.37 -15.12 -15.50
C GLU A 3 6.91 -15.11 -15.55
N GLN A 4 7.48 -15.85 -16.51
CA GLN A 4 8.92 -15.88 -16.79
C GLN A 4 9.50 -14.51 -17.15
N ALA A 5 8.80 -13.73 -18.00
CA ALA A 5 9.27 -12.41 -18.40
C ALA A 5 9.26 -11.39 -17.24
N LEU A 6 8.38 -11.58 -16.24
CA LEU A 6 8.36 -10.77 -15.04
C LEU A 6 9.50 -11.13 -14.09
N LYS A 7 9.87 -12.42 -14.01
CA LYS A 7 11.04 -12.88 -13.24
C LYS A 7 12.32 -12.32 -13.84
N GLU A 8 12.49 -12.41 -15.15
CA GLU A 8 13.63 -11.82 -15.86
C GLU A 8 13.74 -10.30 -15.64
N LEU A 9 12.61 -9.58 -15.68
CA LEU A 9 12.58 -8.15 -15.36
C LEU A 9 12.99 -7.88 -13.91
N GLY A 10 12.51 -8.70 -12.96
CA GLY A 10 12.90 -8.65 -11.56
C GLY A 10 14.41 -8.87 -11.36
N ASP A 11 14.99 -9.82 -12.08
CA ASP A 11 16.43 -10.11 -12.03
C ASP A 11 17.26 -8.96 -12.61
N VAL A 12 16.80 -8.33 -13.70
CA VAL A 12 17.44 -7.13 -14.27
C VAL A 12 17.41 -5.96 -13.28
N ILE A 13 16.27 -5.77 -12.59
CA ILE A 13 16.11 -4.73 -11.57
C ILE A 13 17.04 -5.00 -10.38
N ALA A 14 17.07 -6.24 -9.87
CA ALA A 14 17.94 -6.64 -8.78
C ALA A 14 19.43 -6.49 -9.14
N ALA A 15 19.83 -6.86 -10.36
CA ALA A 15 21.20 -6.71 -10.83
C ALA A 15 21.65 -5.23 -10.95
N LYS A 16 20.74 -4.34 -11.34
CA LYS A 16 21.04 -2.90 -11.50
C LYS A 16 21.05 -2.14 -10.18
N LEU A 17 20.10 -2.43 -9.30
CA LEU A 17 19.92 -1.74 -8.02
C LEU A 17 20.74 -2.38 -6.88
N GLY A 18 21.27 -3.59 -7.11
CA GLY A 18 22.18 -4.26 -6.18
C GLY A 18 21.57 -4.40 -4.77
N GLY A 19 22.30 -3.91 -3.76
CA GLY A 19 21.95 -4.04 -2.35
C GLY A 19 20.74 -3.21 -1.89
N ASP A 20 20.18 -2.36 -2.74
CA ASP A 20 19.00 -1.55 -2.41
C ASP A 20 17.69 -2.37 -2.46
N VAL A 21 17.72 -3.50 -3.16
CA VAL A 21 16.59 -4.43 -3.29
C VAL A 21 16.78 -5.57 -2.29
N LEU A 22 15.85 -5.66 -1.34
CA LEU A 22 15.85 -6.70 -0.30
C LEU A 22 15.21 -8.00 -0.80
N LYS A 23 14.15 -7.89 -1.61
CA LYS A 23 13.39 -9.05 -2.08
C LYS A 23 12.67 -8.76 -3.37
N VAL A 24 12.63 -9.73 -4.28
CA VAL A 24 11.83 -9.70 -5.50
C VAL A 24 10.88 -10.89 -5.49
N GLU A 25 9.59 -10.64 -5.75
CA GLU A 25 8.55 -11.65 -5.78
C GLU A 25 7.67 -11.46 -7.01
N VAL A 26 7.28 -12.55 -7.66
CA VAL A 26 6.21 -12.54 -8.66
C VAL A 26 5.06 -13.38 -8.13
N ARG A 27 3.87 -12.79 -8.00
CA ARG A 27 2.66 -13.51 -7.59
C ARG A 27 1.49 -13.08 -8.45
N LEU A 28 0.70 -14.06 -8.91
CA LEU A 28 -0.52 -13.82 -9.70
C LEU A 28 -0.30 -12.88 -10.91
N GLY A 29 0.90 -12.92 -11.51
CA GLY A 29 1.24 -12.06 -12.64
C GLY A 29 1.64 -10.62 -12.29
N GLU A 30 1.86 -10.29 -11.01
CA GLU A 30 2.37 -9.00 -10.55
C GLU A 30 3.81 -9.13 -10.03
N LEU A 31 4.68 -8.20 -10.46
CA LEU A 31 6.04 -8.05 -9.94
C LEU A 31 6.02 -7.15 -8.70
N MET A 32 6.54 -7.67 -7.58
CA MET A 32 6.69 -6.95 -6.32
C MET A 32 8.17 -6.88 -5.94
N VAL A 33 8.66 -5.68 -5.67
CA VAL A 33 10.04 -5.44 -5.25
C VAL A 33 10.02 -4.78 -3.87
N THR A 34 10.66 -5.42 -2.89
CA THR A 34 10.84 -4.85 -1.55
C THR A 34 12.20 -4.16 -1.50
N VAL A 35 12.22 -2.91 -1.10
CA VAL A 35 13.41 -2.05 -1.11
C VAL A 35 13.74 -1.56 0.29
N ALA A 36 15.01 -1.25 0.50
CA ALA A 36 15.44 -0.55 1.70
C ALA A 36 14.88 0.87 1.70
N ARG A 37 14.35 1.30 2.84
CA ARG A 37 13.75 2.62 3.04
C ARG A 37 14.62 3.82 2.62
N PRO A 38 15.93 3.91 2.96
CA PRO A 38 16.76 5.05 2.53
C PRO A 38 17.00 5.10 1.01
N SER A 39 16.89 3.95 0.33
CA SER A 39 17.20 3.83 -1.09
C SER A 39 15.99 4.08 -1.99
N ILE A 40 14.80 4.36 -1.43
CA ILE A 40 13.56 4.50 -2.20
C ILE A 40 13.66 5.53 -3.33
N LEU A 41 14.26 6.69 -3.07
CA LEU A 41 14.39 7.76 -4.07
C LEU A 41 15.30 7.34 -5.22
N THR A 42 16.44 6.72 -4.90
CA THR A 42 17.38 6.18 -5.90
C THR A 42 16.71 5.11 -6.76
N VAL A 43 15.98 4.19 -6.12
CA VAL A 43 15.26 3.11 -6.83
C VAL A 43 14.19 3.68 -7.74
N LEU A 44 13.31 4.57 -7.25
CA LEU A 44 12.25 5.16 -8.06
C LEU A 44 12.80 5.98 -9.24
N THR A 45 13.91 6.70 -9.04
CA THR A 45 14.57 7.47 -10.11
C THR A 45 15.12 6.53 -11.19
N ALA A 46 15.83 5.46 -10.78
CA ALA A 46 16.36 4.47 -11.71
C ALA A 46 15.25 3.76 -12.49
N LEU A 47 14.14 3.40 -11.82
CA LEU A 47 12.99 2.76 -12.46
C LEU A 47 12.29 3.66 -13.50
N ARG A 48 12.28 4.98 -13.26
CA ARG A 48 11.71 5.96 -14.19
C ARG A 48 12.63 6.24 -15.38
N ASP A 49 13.91 6.46 -15.13
CA ASP A 49 14.86 6.99 -16.12
C ASP A 49 15.47 5.90 -17.02
N ASP A 50 15.47 4.64 -16.58
CA ASP A 50 16.05 3.54 -17.35
C ASP A 50 15.24 3.24 -18.63
N PRO A 51 15.84 3.32 -19.83
CA PRO A 51 15.11 3.16 -21.08
C PRO A 51 14.57 1.74 -21.32
N ALA A 52 15.12 0.71 -20.65
CA ALA A 52 14.66 -0.67 -20.78
C ALA A 52 13.54 -1.05 -19.82
N ILE A 53 13.36 -0.29 -18.74
CA ILE A 53 12.40 -0.57 -17.66
C ILE A 53 11.26 0.47 -17.70
N ARG A 54 11.64 1.74 -17.78
CA ARG A 54 10.82 2.93 -17.99
C ARG A 54 9.42 2.87 -17.37
N PHE A 55 9.34 3.07 -16.07
CA PHE A 55 8.08 3.28 -15.35
C PHE A 55 7.76 4.78 -15.28
N GLU A 56 6.97 5.28 -16.23
CA GLU A 56 6.71 6.72 -16.35
C GLU A 56 5.62 7.24 -15.40
N GLN A 57 4.66 6.39 -15.01
CA GLN A 57 3.51 6.81 -14.22
C GLN A 57 3.51 6.18 -12.82
N LEU A 58 3.42 7.04 -11.82
CA LEU A 58 2.97 6.66 -10.48
C LEU A 58 1.44 6.58 -10.47
N THR A 59 0.91 5.39 -10.21
CA THR A 59 -0.54 5.13 -10.16
C THR A 59 -1.11 5.46 -8.78
N ASP A 60 -0.42 5.00 -7.73
CA ASP A 60 -0.92 5.07 -6.35
C ASP A 60 0.24 4.93 -5.35
N ILE A 61 0.11 5.57 -4.19
CA ILE A 61 0.93 5.30 -3.00
C ILE A 61 -0.02 4.99 -1.86
N THR A 62 0.10 3.80 -1.29
CA THR A 62 -0.70 3.35 -0.16
C THR A 62 0.19 2.91 0.99
N ALA A 63 -0.34 2.95 2.21
CA ALA A 63 0.31 2.34 3.36
C ALA A 63 -0.58 1.22 3.91
N VAL A 64 0.05 0.21 4.52
CA VAL A 64 -0.63 -0.91 5.17
C VAL A 64 -0.06 -1.05 6.57
N ASP A 65 -0.95 -1.13 7.56
CA ASP A 65 -0.58 -1.33 8.96
C ASP A 65 -0.59 -2.84 9.32
N TYR A 66 0.59 -3.34 9.70
CA TYR A 66 0.84 -4.68 10.22
C TYR A 66 1.33 -4.58 11.69
N PRO A 67 0.41 -4.59 12.67
CA PRO A 67 0.77 -4.37 14.09
C PRO A 67 1.68 -5.46 14.68
N ASP A 68 1.69 -6.66 14.08
CA ASP A 68 2.52 -7.77 14.55
C ASP A 68 4.01 -7.66 14.14
N ARG A 69 4.36 -6.68 13.29
CA ARG A 69 5.73 -6.47 12.79
C ARG A 69 6.43 -5.37 13.59
N ILE A 70 7.78 -5.46 13.67
CA ILE A 70 8.62 -4.41 14.27
C ILE A 70 8.48 -3.11 13.47
N GLU A 71 8.62 -3.21 12.15
CA GLU A 71 8.28 -2.13 11.22
C GLU A 71 6.79 -2.26 10.86
N ARG A 72 5.99 -1.49 11.60
CA ARG A 72 4.53 -1.55 11.59
C ARG A 72 3.91 -1.23 10.23
N PHE A 73 4.44 -0.24 9.52
CA PHE A 73 3.85 0.24 8.28
C PHE A 73 4.60 -0.29 7.06
N GLU A 74 3.85 -0.75 6.06
CA GLU A 74 4.37 -1.08 4.73
C GLU A 74 3.85 -0.05 3.74
N VAL A 75 4.73 0.79 3.19
CA VAL A 75 4.37 1.76 2.14
C VAL A 75 4.57 1.10 0.78
N VAL A 76 3.59 1.26 -0.09
CA VAL A 76 3.44 0.55 -1.35
C VAL A 76 3.28 1.57 -2.46
N TYR A 77 4.21 1.57 -3.41
CA TYR A 77 4.18 2.38 -4.62
C TYR A 77 3.73 1.51 -5.79
N GLN A 78 2.69 1.93 -6.48
CA GLN A 78 2.20 1.25 -7.68
C GLN A 78 2.63 2.04 -8.92
N LEU A 79 3.40 1.39 -9.79
CA LEU A 79 3.98 1.99 -10.99
C LEU A 79 3.40 1.36 -12.25
N LEU A 80 3.21 2.19 -13.28
CA LEU A 80 2.80 1.78 -14.62
C LEU A 80 3.83 2.27 -15.64
N SER A 81 4.24 1.36 -16.53
CA SER A 81 4.98 1.67 -17.74
C SER A 81 4.03 1.75 -18.91
N TYR A 82 3.96 2.90 -19.59
CA TYR A 82 3.17 3.04 -20.82
C TYR A 82 3.88 2.44 -22.03
N THR A 83 5.20 2.60 -22.10
CA THR A 83 6.00 2.13 -23.24
C THR A 83 5.93 0.61 -23.35
N HIS A 84 6.00 -0.10 -22.21
CA HIS A 84 5.99 -1.55 -22.19
C HIS A 84 4.65 -2.16 -21.75
N ASN A 85 3.67 -1.33 -21.34
CA ASN A 85 2.37 -1.73 -20.80
C ASN A 85 2.50 -2.77 -19.66
N ARG A 86 3.29 -2.43 -18.64
CA ARG A 86 3.61 -3.31 -17.51
C ARG A 86 3.35 -2.58 -16.19
N ARG A 87 2.93 -3.32 -15.17
CA ARG A 87 2.74 -2.82 -13.81
C ARG A 87 3.74 -3.46 -12.87
N MET A 88 4.14 -2.70 -11.86
CA MET A 88 5.02 -3.17 -10.81
C MET A 88 4.66 -2.50 -9.49
N ARG A 89 4.90 -3.21 -8.39
CA ARG A 89 4.70 -2.71 -7.04
C ARG A 89 6.05 -2.63 -6.33
N VAL A 90 6.39 -1.48 -5.79
CA VAL A 90 7.55 -1.30 -4.91
C VAL A 90 7.05 -1.18 -3.49
N LYS A 91 7.66 -1.93 -2.57
CA LYS A 91 7.26 -2.00 -1.16
C LYS A 91 8.44 -1.57 -0.30
N LEU A 92 8.17 -0.79 0.73
CA LEU A 92 9.12 -0.50 1.80
C LEU A 92 8.43 -0.69 3.14
N ALA A 93 9.21 -1.04 4.15
CA ALA A 93 8.74 -1.12 5.53
C ALA A 93 9.25 0.10 6.31
N THR A 94 8.44 0.59 7.24
CA THR A 94 8.74 1.74 8.11
C THR A 94 8.04 1.60 9.45
N ASP A 95 8.60 2.28 10.44
CA ASP A 95 8.07 2.47 11.80
C ASP A 95 7.29 3.80 11.91
N GLU A 96 6.82 4.10 13.12
CA GLU A 96 6.09 5.33 13.43
C GLU A 96 7.00 6.57 13.49
N ASP A 97 8.23 6.40 13.97
CA ASP A 97 9.12 7.53 14.29
C ASP A 97 10.08 7.88 13.16
N THR A 98 10.54 6.89 12.38
CA THR A 98 11.56 7.17 11.37
C THR A 98 10.91 7.55 10.04
N PRO A 99 11.32 8.69 9.44
CA PRO A 99 10.72 9.18 8.21
C PRO A 99 11.17 8.40 6.97
N VAL A 100 10.32 8.41 5.95
CA VAL A 100 10.56 7.88 4.61
C VAL A 100 10.94 9.03 3.66
N PRO A 101 11.96 8.92 2.80
CA PRO A 101 12.23 9.96 1.81
C PRO A 101 11.05 10.19 0.84
N SER A 102 10.62 11.44 0.66
CA SER A 102 9.54 11.80 -0.27
C SER A 102 9.93 11.54 -1.73
N ALA A 103 9.00 10.98 -2.50
CA ALA A 103 9.10 10.71 -3.93
C ALA A 103 8.59 11.87 -4.80
N VAL A 104 8.20 13.01 -4.23
CA VAL A 104 7.68 14.19 -4.96
C VAL A 104 8.66 14.71 -6.01
N SER A 105 9.96 14.60 -5.75
CA SER A 105 11.03 14.99 -6.70
C SER A 105 11.07 14.10 -7.94
N VAL A 106 10.62 12.84 -7.83
CA VAL A 106 10.59 11.87 -8.92
C VAL A 106 9.24 11.90 -9.65
N PHE A 107 8.15 11.89 -8.88
CA PHE A 107 6.78 11.90 -9.39
C PHE A 107 5.99 13.03 -8.71
N SER A 108 5.58 14.04 -9.48
CA SER A 108 4.77 15.14 -8.96
C SER A 108 3.43 14.68 -8.37
N ALA A 109 2.89 13.56 -8.87
CA ALA A 109 1.67 12.94 -8.35
C ALA A 109 1.81 12.44 -6.90
N ALA A 110 3.03 12.15 -6.43
CA ALA A 110 3.28 11.64 -5.08
C ALA A 110 2.85 12.63 -3.98
N ASN A 111 2.78 13.93 -4.28
CA ASN A 111 2.49 14.97 -3.28
C ASN A 111 1.17 14.72 -2.54
N TRP A 112 0.10 14.37 -3.28
CA TRP A 112 -1.19 14.14 -2.67
C TRP A 112 -1.26 12.80 -1.92
N PHE A 113 -0.68 11.75 -2.50
CA PHE A 113 -0.71 10.42 -1.89
C PHE A 113 0.17 10.32 -0.63
N GLU A 114 1.32 11.00 -0.60
CA GLU A 114 2.16 11.05 0.61
C GLU A 114 1.47 11.81 1.75
N ARG A 115 0.73 12.88 1.42
CA ARG A 115 -0.12 13.57 2.40
C ARG A 115 -1.25 12.71 2.91
N GLU A 116 -1.89 11.94 2.03
CA GLU A 116 -2.94 10.99 2.39
C GLU A 116 -2.39 9.89 3.31
N ALA A 117 -1.24 9.30 2.98
CA ALA A 117 -0.58 8.29 3.81
C ALA A 117 -0.18 8.85 5.18
N TRP A 118 0.27 10.10 5.25
CA TRP A 118 0.53 10.78 6.51
C TRP A 118 -0.77 11.01 7.31
N ASP A 119 -1.86 11.47 6.69
CA ASP A 119 -3.10 11.78 7.40
C ASP A 119 -3.77 10.50 7.95
N LEU A 120 -3.79 9.43 7.15
CA LEU A 120 -4.50 8.19 7.46
C LEU A 120 -3.71 7.21 8.34
N PHE A 121 -2.40 7.12 8.15
CA PHE A 121 -1.54 6.15 8.85
C PHE A 121 -0.51 6.83 9.78
N GLY A 122 -0.18 8.10 9.54
CA GLY A 122 0.86 8.80 10.31
C GLY A 122 2.28 8.50 9.86
N VAL A 123 2.47 8.04 8.62
CA VAL A 123 3.80 7.84 8.05
C VAL A 123 4.39 9.20 7.69
N PHE A 124 5.56 9.53 8.25
CA PHE A 124 6.24 10.80 7.95
C PHE A 124 7.09 10.69 6.69
N PHE A 125 6.99 11.70 5.82
CA PHE A 125 7.79 11.82 4.61
C PHE A 125 8.79 12.98 4.73
N GLU A 126 10.09 12.68 4.61
CA GLU A 126 11.17 13.68 4.64
C GLU A 126 11.25 14.42 3.31
N ASN A 127 11.56 15.73 3.36
CA ASN A 127 11.71 16.60 2.18
C ASN A 127 10.41 16.81 1.36
N HIS A 128 9.24 16.55 1.95
CA HIS A 128 7.95 16.88 1.33
C HIS A 128 7.68 18.40 1.39
N PRO A 129 7.18 19.04 0.32
CA PRO A 129 6.99 20.50 0.28
C PRO A 129 5.89 21.04 1.20
N ASP A 130 4.78 20.32 1.38
CA ASP A 130 3.64 20.71 2.23
C ASP A 130 2.97 19.46 2.82
N LEU A 131 3.51 18.94 3.92
CA LEU A 131 2.95 17.76 4.60
C LEU A 131 1.93 18.21 5.66
N ARG A 132 0.64 18.07 5.34
CA ARG A 132 -0.49 18.41 6.22
C ARG A 132 -1.73 17.59 5.90
N ARG A 133 -2.70 17.62 6.82
CA ARG A 133 -3.99 16.90 6.73
C ARG A 133 -4.72 17.26 5.45
N ILE A 134 -5.47 16.29 4.93
CA ILE A 134 -6.16 16.43 3.65
C ILE A 134 -7.54 15.78 3.65
N LEU A 135 -7.70 14.61 4.29
CA LEU A 135 -8.96 13.89 4.36
C LEU A 135 -9.67 14.10 5.70
N THR A 136 -8.94 14.17 6.80
CA THR A 136 -9.55 14.34 8.13
C THR A 136 -9.93 15.79 8.39
N ASP A 137 -10.82 15.99 9.38
CA ASP A 137 -11.17 17.32 9.87
C ASP A 137 -9.93 18.07 10.40
N TYR A 138 -9.99 19.41 10.42
CA TYR A 138 -8.86 20.28 10.76
C TYR A 138 -8.34 20.06 12.19
N GLY A 139 -9.24 19.77 13.13
CA GLY A 139 -8.93 19.49 14.54
C GLY A 139 -8.85 18.00 14.87
N PHE A 140 -8.79 17.12 13.88
CA PHE A 140 -8.80 15.68 14.11
C PHE A 140 -7.52 15.22 14.80
N GLU A 141 -7.66 14.44 15.87
CA GLU A 141 -6.55 13.84 16.61
C GLU A 141 -6.48 12.34 16.32
N GLY A 142 -5.30 11.87 15.92
CA GLY A 142 -5.06 10.48 15.52
C GLY A 142 -5.06 10.25 14.00
N HIS A 143 -4.95 8.97 13.64
CA HIS A 143 -4.78 8.44 12.29
C HIS A 143 -5.80 7.31 12.05
N PRO A 144 -6.85 7.54 11.24
CA PRO A 144 -8.02 6.64 11.19
C PRO A 144 -7.76 5.21 10.73
N PHE A 145 -6.77 4.96 9.86
CA PHE A 145 -6.55 3.65 9.24
C PHE A 145 -5.54 2.78 9.99
N ARG A 146 -5.03 3.25 11.13
CA ARG A 146 -4.30 2.38 12.03
C ARG A 146 -5.24 1.35 12.67
N LYS A 147 -4.77 0.12 12.86
CA LYS A 147 -5.59 -1.01 13.35
C LYS A 147 -6.04 -0.87 14.82
N ASP A 148 -5.39 0.00 15.57
CA ASP A 148 -5.75 0.38 16.94
C ASP A 148 -6.84 1.47 17.01
N PHE A 149 -7.12 2.17 15.90
CA PHE A 149 -8.13 3.22 15.89
C PHE A 149 -9.56 2.64 15.83
N PRO A 150 -10.49 3.08 16.72
CA PRO A 150 -11.86 2.57 16.72
C PRO A 150 -12.62 3.06 15.49
N LEU A 151 -13.47 2.20 14.91
CA LEU A 151 -14.25 2.51 13.71
C LEU A 151 -15.11 3.79 13.85
N THR A 152 -15.63 4.03 15.05
CA THR A 152 -16.52 5.16 15.35
C THR A 152 -15.77 6.46 15.63
N GLY A 153 -14.45 6.38 15.81
CA GLY A 153 -13.65 7.48 16.36
C GLY A 153 -13.96 7.77 17.83
N TYR A 154 -13.40 8.87 18.31
CA TYR A 154 -13.52 9.31 19.71
C TYR A 154 -14.50 10.46 19.91
N VAL A 155 -14.75 11.25 18.86
CA VAL A 155 -15.53 12.48 18.93
C VAL A 155 -16.70 12.47 17.94
N GLU A 156 -17.82 13.05 18.34
CA GLU A 156 -18.96 13.35 17.49
C GLU A 156 -19.23 14.86 17.46
N ALA A 157 -19.79 15.34 16.36
CA ALA A 157 -20.13 16.76 16.19
C ALA A 157 -21.65 16.96 16.37
N ARG A 158 -22.04 17.91 17.21
CA ARG A 158 -23.44 18.35 17.36
C ARG A 158 -23.56 19.86 17.32
N TYR A 159 -24.72 20.36 16.86
CA TYR A 159 -25.04 21.77 16.96
C TYR A 159 -25.54 22.09 18.38
N ASP A 160 -24.95 23.10 19.01
CA ASP A 160 -25.39 23.63 20.29
C ASP A 160 -26.21 24.90 20.06
N GLU A 161 -27.48 24.88 20.46
CA GLU A 161 -28.39 26.01 20.29
C GLU A 161 -28.04 27.20 21.18
N ASP A 162 -27.45 26.96 22.36
CA ASP A 162 -27.10 28.01 23.32
C ASP A 162 -25.87 28.79 22.84
N GLN A 163 -24.87 28.06 22.32
CA GLN A 163 -23.63 28.65 21.79
C GLN A 163 -23.71 29.03 20.31
N LYS A 164 -24.80 28.68 19.63
CA LYS A 164 -25.04 28.87 18.19
C LYS A 164 -23.89 28.38 17.29
N ARG A 165 -23.21 27.30 17.70
CA ARG A 165 -22.06 26.73 16.98
C ARG A 165 -22.04 25.20 17.03
N VAL A 166 -21.25 24.59 16.15
CA VAL A 166 -20.96 23.15 16.22
C VAL A 166 -19.91 22.91 17.29
N ILE A 167 -20.17 21.95 18.16
CA ILE A 167 -19.24 21.50 19.21
C ILE A 167 -18.91 20.02 19.02
N TYR A 168 -17.73 19.63 19.50
CA TYR A 168 -17.24 18.26 19.48
C TYR A 168 -17.35 17.68 20.88
N GLU A 169 -18.00 16.54 21.02
CA GLU A 169 -18.17 15.82 22.29
C GLU A 169 -17.72 14.36 22.15
N PRO A 170 -17.38 13.67 23.24
CA PRO A 170 -17.09 12.24 23.19
C PRO A 170 -18.25 11.45 22.58
N VAL A 171 -17.94 10.51 21.68
CA VAL A 171 -18.96 9.77 20.94
C VAL A 171 -19.91 9.01 21.87
N ARG A 172 -21.22 9.13 21.63
CA ARG A 172 -22.26 8.40 22.36
C ARG A 172 -23.29 7.85 21.39
N LEU A 173 -23.06 6.61 20.96
CA LEU A 173 -23.98 5.92 20.06
C LEU A 173 -25.26 5.51 20.79
N THR A 174 -26.39 5.66 20.09
CA THR A 174 -27.68 5.11 20.54
C THR A 174 -27.72 3.58 20.40
N GLN A 175 -26.99 3.05 19.41
CA GLN A 175 -26.78 1.64 19.18
C GLN A 175 -25.31 1.39 18.89
N ASP A 176 -24.70 0.50 19.67
CA ASP A 176 -23.31 0.12 19.48
C ASP A 176 -23.08 -0.69 18.19
N PHE A 177 -21.86 -0.58 17.67
CA PHE A 177 -21.42 -1.39 16.54
C PHE A 177 -21.41 -2.88 16.91
N ARG A 178 -22.11 -3.69 16.11
CA ARG A 178 -22.15 -5.15 16.28
C ARG A 178 -21.07 -5.80 15.44
N ALA A 179 -20.01 -6.28 16.09
CA ALA A 179 -19.00 -7.12 15.45
C ALA A 179 -19.53 -8.55 15.32
N PHE A 180 -19.67 -9.01 14.08
CA PHE A 180 -20.02 -10.40 13.79
C PHE A 180 -18.76 -11.16 13.39
N ASP A 181 -18.56 -12.33 13.99
CA ASP A 181 -17.53 -13.26 13.54
C ASP A 181 -18.09 -14.10 12.38
N PHE A 182 -17.55 -13.88 11.19
CA PHE A 182 -17.90 -14.64 9.99
C PHE A 182 -16.92 -15.77 9.70
N LEU A 183 -15.89 -15.96 10.54
CA LEU A 183 -14.90 -17.00 10.32
C LEU A 183 -15.55 -18.37 10.58
N SER A 184 -15.47 -19.22 9.56
CA SER A 184 -15.81 -20.63 9.71
C SER A 184 -14.79 -21.29 10.65
N PRO A 185 -15.22 -22.15 11.60
CA PRO A 185 -14.31 -22.94 12.41
C PRO A 185 -13.57 -24.00 11.59
N TRP A 186 -14.04 -24.27 10.37
CA TRP A 186 -13.41 -25.18 9.41
C TRP A 186 -12.47 -24.40 8.49
N GLU A 187 -11.25 -24.90 8.32
CA GLU A 187 -10.31 -24.43 7.29
C GLU A 187 -11.00 -24.58 5.92
N GLY A 188 -11.28 -23.45 5.27
CA GLY A 188 -11.95 -23.45 3.97
C GLY A 188 -11.17 -24.31 2.98
N MET A 189 -11.87 -25.14 2.19
CA MET A 189 -11.28 -26.00 1.16
C MET A 189 -10.71 -25.16 0.01
N THR A 190 -9.56 -24.52 0.19
CA THR A 190 -8.89 -23.71 -0.83
C THR A 190 -7.89 -24.53 -1.65
N ASN A 191 -7.38 -25.64 -1.09
CA ASN A 191 -6.39 -26.51 -1.74
C ASN A 191 -6.79 -28.00 -1.74
N VAL A 192 -8.01 -28.33 -1.31
CA VAL A 192 -8.49 -29.73 -1.33
C VAL A 192 -9.10 -29.99 -2.70
N MET A 193 -8.35 -30.68 -3.55
CA MET A 193 -8.84 -31.27 -4.79
C MET A 193 -9.88 -32.32 -4.41
N LEU A 194 -11.17 -32.00 -4.58
CA LEU A 194 -12.25 -32.94 -4.26
C LEU A 194 -12.11 -34.17 -5.17
N PRO A 195 -12.36 -35.40 -4.66
CA PRO A 195 -12.39 -36.60 -5.49
C PRO A 195 -13.39 -36.40 -6.65
N GLY A 196 -12.89 -36.24 -7.87
CA GLY A 196 -13.71 -35.93 -9.07
C GLY A 196 -13.37 -34.61 -9.78
N ASP A 197 -12.68 -33.66 -9.12
CA ASP A 197 -12.25 -32.37 -9.70
C ASP A 197 -10.91 -32.45 -10.45
N GLU A 198 -10.43 -33.67 -10.73
CA GLU A 198 -9.14 -33.92 -11.37
C GLU A 198 -9.01 -33.30 -12.77
N LYS A 199 -10.13 -33.02 -13.43
CA LYS A 199 -10.17 -32.37 -14.74
C LYS A 199 -10.13 -30.85 -14.70
N ALA A 200 -10.37 -30.22 -13.56
CA ALA A 200 -10.35 -28.76 -13.43
C ALA A 200 -8.92 -28.19 -13.33
N ALA A 201 -7.97 -28.99 -12.81
CA ALA A 201 -6.58 -28.59 -12.63
C ALA A 201 -5.70 -28.70 -13.89
N LEU A 202 -6.19 -29.32 -14.98
CA LEU A 202 -5.41 -29.64 -16.17
C LEU A 202 -6.04 -29.08 -17.44
N GLN A 203 -5.98 -27.77 -17.65
CA GLN A 203 -5.89 -27.17 -18.99
C GLN A 203 -5.11 -25.85 -18.93
N ASP A 204 -3.80 -25.93 -18.72
CA ASP A 204 -2.90 -24.92 -19.27
C ASP A 204 -1.65 -25.62 -19.81
N GLY A 205 -1.62 -25.85 -21.12
CA GLY A 205 -0.42 -26.33 -21.80
C GLY A 205 -0.52 -27.65 -22.59
N SER A 206 -1.43 -27.76 -23.57
CA SER A 206 -1.13 -28.51 -24.81
C SER A 206 -2.09 -28.15 -25.95
N LYS A 207 -1.92 -26.99 -26.58
CA LYS A 207 -2.24 -26.86 -28.00
C LYS A 207 -0.97 -27.10 -28.79
N LYS A 208 -0.85 -28.30 -29.38
CA LYS A 208 -0.08 -28.61 -30.60
C LYS A 208 -0.60 -29.93 -31.19
N PRO A 209 -0.47 -30.16 -32.50
CA PRO A 209 -0.10 -29.23 -33.57
C PRO A 209 -1.31 -28.53 -34.21
#